data_AF-A0AAP1C4A8-F1
#
_entry.id   AF-A0AAP1C4A8-F1
#
_cell.length_a   1.000
_cell.length_b   1.000
_cell.length_c   1.000
_cell.angle_alpha   90.00
_cell.angle_beta   90.00
_cell.angle_gamma   90.00
#
_symmetry.space_group_name_H-M   'P 1'
#
loop_
_entity.id
_entity.type
_entity.pdbx_description
1 polymer ?
#
loop_
_entity_poly.entity_id
_entity_poly.type
_entity_poly.pdbx_seq_one_letter_code
_entity_poly.pdbx_strand_id
1 'polypeptide(L)' 'MSAAALYKATDKLQRVADVGMSRSAESTAGANPTFVIASAICSPTRWLDLDVGDRHGRHEQSDRHSVMGGATARW' A
#
# COMPACT_ATOMS: atom_id res chain seq x y z
N MET A 1 -1.91 -3.57 15.25
CA MET A 1 -0.45 -3.59 14.98
C MET A 1 -0.27 -3.26 13.52
N SER A 2 0.68 -2.41 13.18
CA SER A 2 1.07 -2.15 11.80
C SER A 2 2.56 -2.45 11.63
N ALA A 3 2.92 -2.91 10.43
CA ALA A 3 4.28 -3.20 10.01
C ALA A 3 4.47 -2.61 8.63
N ALA A 4 5.48 -1.76 8.47
CA ALA A 4 5.84 -1.17 7.20
C ALA A 4 7.25 -1.62 6.81
N ALA A 5 7.43 -1.98 5.54
CA ALA A 5 8.69 -2.36 4.94
C ALA A 5 8.94 -1.49 3.71
N LEU A 6 10.08 -0.81 3.69
CA LEU A 6 10.59 -0.10 2.52
C LEU A 6 11.79 -0.88 1.98
N TYR A 7 11.72 -1.25 0.70
CA TYR A 7 12.80 -1.88 -0.02
C TYR A 7 13.24 -1.01 -1.20
N LYS A 8 14.46 -0.48 -1.13
CA LYS A 8 15.05 0.28 -2.23
C LYS A 8 15.78 -0.69 -3.15
N ALA A 9 15.17 -1.01 -4.29
CA ALA A 9 15.74 -1.93 -5.27
C ALA A 9 16.87 -1.28 -6.08
N THR A 10 16.72 0.00 -6.43
CA THR A 10 17.72 0.80 -7.16
C THR A 10 17.60 2.27 -6.77
N ASP A 11 18.47 3.14 -7.28
CA ASP A 11 18.32 4.60 -7.11
C ASP A 11 17.05 5.17 -7.75
N LYS A 12 16.41 4.39 -8.63
CA LYS A 12 15.21 4.76 -9.37
C LYS A 12 13.99 3.94 -8.96
N LEU A 13 14.14 2.89 -8.16
CA LEU A 13 13.03 1.99 -7.84
C LEU A 13 12.99 1.70 -6.35
N GLN A 14 11.90 2.08 -5.73
CA GLN A 14 11.58 1.82 -4.34
C GLN A 14 10.27 1.03 -4.28
N ARG A 15 10.19 0.10 -3.36
CA ARG A 15 8.97 -0.67 -3.08
C ARG A 15 8.63 -0.46 -1.63
N VAL A 16 7.37 -0.20 -1.35
CA VAL A 16 6.82 0.00 -0.02
C VAL A 16 5.74 -1.05 0.17
N ALA A 17 5.78 -1.76 1.28
CA ALA A 17 4.69 -2.63 1.70
C ALA A 17 4.30 -2.23 3.12
N ASP A 18 3.04 -1.89 3.33
CA ASP A 18 2.45 -1.61 4.63
C ASP A 18 1.38 -2.65 4.93
N VAL A 19 1.52 -3.35 6.05
CA VAL A 19 0.56 -4.32 6.54
C VAL A 19 0.05 -3.82 7.87
N GLY A 20 -1.25 -3.57 7.96
CA GLY A 20 -1.87 -3.17 9.21
C GLY A 20 -3.05 -4.06 9.57
N MET A 21 -3.10 -4.40 10.86
CA MET A 21 -4.22 -5.09 11.48
C MET A 21 -4.92 -4.07 12.38
N SER A 22 -6.06 -3.54 11.92
CA SER A 22 -6.94 -2.74 12.77
C SER A 22 -7.89 -3.68 13.49
N ARG A 23 -7.66 -3.96 14.79
CA ARG A 23 -8.71 -4.54 15.62
C ARG A 23 -9.77 -3.45 15.83
N SER A 24 -10.87 -3.50 15.07
CA SER A 24 -12.07 -2.77 15.44
C SER A 24 -12.51 -3.29 16.81
N ALA A 25 -12.70 -2.39 17.76
CA ALA A 25 -13.11 -2.70 19.13
C ALA A 25 -14.60 -3.11 19.22
N GLU A 26 -15.14 -3.75 18.19
CA GLU A 26 -16.46 -4.39 18.24
C GLU A 26 -16.26 -5.87 18.58
N SER A 27 -16.50 -6.16 19.86
CA SER A 27 -16.50 -7.47 20.48
C SER A 27 -17.67 -8.34 19.98
N THR A 28 -17.88 -8.49 18.66
CA THR A 28 -18.91 -9.41 18.12
C THR A 28 -18.68 -9.83 16.66
N ALA A 29 -17.45 -10.01 16.20
CA ALA A 29 -17.21 -10.78 14.97
C ALA A 29 -15.75 -11.23 14.93
N GLY A 30 -15.49 -12.52 14.75
CA GLY A 30 -14.16 -13.09 14.56
C GLY A 30 -13.47 -12.70 13.25
N ALA A 31 -13.71 -11.49 12.73
CA ALA A 31 -13.09 -10.98 11.52
C ALA A 31 -11.89 -10.11 11.92
N ASN A 32 -10.68 -10.66 11.84
CA ASN A 32 -9.44 -9.88 11.96
C ASN A 32 -9.25 -9.03 10.69
N PRO A 33 -9.50 -7.72 10.70
CA PRO A 33 -9.33 -6.90 9.50
C PRO A 33 -7.83 -6.70 9.28
N THR A 34 -7.28 -7.44 8.31
CA THR A 34 -5.91 -7.27 7.86
C THR A 34 -5.96 -6.48 6.56
N PHE A 35 -5.55 -5.22 6.60
CA PHE A 35 -5.31 -4.45 5.38
C PHE A 35 -3.86 -4.62 4.98
N VAL A 36 -3.63 -4.86 3.70
CA VAL A 36 -2.30 -4.93 3.08
C VAL A 36 -2.27 -3.89 1.98
N ILE A 37 -1.28 -3.01 2.03
CA ILE A 37 -0.99 -2.02 1.00
C ILE A 37 0.37 -2.38 0.43
N ALA A 38 0.43 -2.66 -0.85
CA ALA A 38 1.68 -2.86 -1.57
C ALA A 38 1.81 -1.75 -2.60
N SER A 39 2.79 -0.88 -2.44
CA SER A 39 3.11 0.16 -3.40
C SER A 39 4.53 0.08 -3.94
N ALA A 40 4.73 0.58 -5.14
CA ALA A 40 6.01 0.69 -5.80
C ALA A 40 6.13 2.10 -6.35
N ILE A 41 7.27 2.72 -6.09
CA ILE A 41 7.64 4.03 -6.58
C ILE A 41 8.80 3.84 -7.54
N CYS A 42 8.60 4.25 -8.79
CA CYS A 42 9.62 4.25 -9.83
C CYS A 42 9.88 5.69 -10.28
N SER A 43 11.12 6.12 -10.19
CA SER A 43 11.63 7.40 -10.66
C SER A 43 12.46 7.16 -11.94
N PRO A 44 11.82 6.97 -13.12
CA PRO A 44 12.57 6.71 -14.36
C PRO A 44 13.55 7.85 -14.69
N THR A 45 13.17 9.09 -14.33
CA THR A 45 13.94 10.33 -14.49
C THR A 45 13.98 11.12 -13.18
N ARG A 46 14.91 12.07 -13.05
CA ARG A 46 15.05 12.92 -11.84
C ARG A 46 13.89 13.90 -11.62
N TRP A 47 13.05 14.08 -12.63
CA TRP A 47 11.94 15.02 -12.64
C TRP A 47 10.57 14.32 -12.61
N LEU A 48 10.52 12.99 -12.65
CA LEU A 48 9.27 12.23 -12.68
C LEU A 48 9.34 11.06 -11.72
N ASP A 49 8.45 11.06 -10.73
CA ASP A 49 8.20 9.95 -9.82
C ASP A 49 6.85 9.34 -10.19
N LEU A 50 6.82 8.04 -10.47
CA LEU A 50 5.61 7.26 -10.70
C LEU A 50 5.36 6.40 -9.47
N ASP A 51 4.17 6.47 -8.90
CA ASP A 51 3.75 5.61 -7.80
C ASP A 51 2.56 4.75 -8.21
N VAL A 52 2.60 3.47 -7.84
CA VAL A 52 1.47 2.56 -8.00
C VAL A 52 1.32 1.79 -6.71
N GLY A 53 0.11 1.80 -6.15
CA GLY A 53 -0.24 1.11 -4.92
C GLY A 53 -1.47 0.26 -5.11
N ASP A 54 -1.36 -1.02 -4.79
CA ASP A 54 -2.53 -1.88 -4.59
C ASP A 54 -2.86 -1.92 -3.11
N ARG A 55 -4.09 -1.54 -2.75
CA ARG A 55 -4.63 -1.74 -1.41
C ARG A 55 -5.60 -2.91 -1.46
N HIS A 56 -5.23 -3.95 -0.73
CA HIS A 56 -6.02 -5.14 -0.50
C HIS A 56 -6.59 -5.12 0.93
N GLY A 57 -7.89 -4.85 1.05
CA GLY A 57 -8.62 -5.01 2.30
C GLY A 57 -9.30 -6.38 2.30
N ARG A 58 -8.84 -7.33 3.12
CA ARG A 58 -9.47 -8.65 3.22
C ARG A 58 -10.67 -8.57 4.19
N HIS A 59 -11.79 -8.04 3.71
CA HIS A 59 -13.07 -8.06 4.41
C HIS A 59 -14.00 -9.03 3.67
N GLU A 60 -14.60 -10.00 4.36
CA GLU A 60 -15.59 -10.93 3.80
C GLU A 60 -16.89 -10.28 3.27
N GLN A 61 -16.94 -8.95 3.09
CA GLN A 61 -18.16 -8.27 2.66
C GLN A 61 -17.97 -7.22 1.55
N SER A 62 -16.76 -7.00 1.05
CA SER A 62 -16.56 -6.22 -0.17
C SER A 62 -15.14 -6.40 -0.67
N ASP A 63 -15.01 -7.08 -1.80
CA ASP A 63 -13.86 -7.04 -2.70
C ASP A 63 -13.61 -5.60 -3.17
N ARG A 64 -13.11 -4.74 -2.28
CA ARG A 64 -12.74 -3.37 -2.61
C ARG A 64 -11.24 -3.31 -2.88
N HIS A 65 -10.83 -4.06 -3.90
CA HIS A 65 -9.55 -3.84 -4.57
C HIS A 65 -9.49 -2.37 -4.98
N SER A 66 -8.61 -1.62 -4.33
CA SER A 66 -8.41 -0.21 -4.66
C SER A 66 -7.00 -0.05 -5.16
N VAL A 67 -6.87 0.07 -6.48
CA VAL A 67 -5.60 0.42 -7.11
C VAL A 67 -5.50 1.93 -7.14
N MET A 68 -4.46 2.48 -6.56
CA MET A 68 -4.09 3.88 -6.67
C MET A 68 -2.84 3.97 -7.55
N GLY A 69 -2.86 4.90 -8.50
CA GLY A 69 -1.71 5.21 -9.33
C GLY A 69 -1.55 6.72 -9.41
N GLY A 70 -0.32 7.19 -9.27
CA GLY A 70 0.03 8.59 -9.31
C GLY A 70 1.30 8.83 -10.12
N ALA A 71 1.43 10.05 -10.60
CA ALA A 71 2.62 10.55 -11.25
C ALA A 71 2.89 11.95 -10.71
N THR A 72 4.07 12.13 -10.13
CA THR A 72 4.55 13.41 -9.62
C THR A 72 5.65 13.92 -10.54
N ALA A 73 5.38 15.03 -11.23
CA ALA A 73 6.39 15.75 -11.99
C ALA A 73 6.98 16.88 -11.14
N ARG A 74 8.31 17.02 -11.16
CA ARG A 74 9.06 18.06 -10.47
C ARG A 74 9.85 18.85 -11.51
N TRP A 75 9.58 20.14 -11.65
CA TRP A 75 10.28 21.07 -12.56
C TRP A 75 11.12 22.07 -11.78
#